data_AF-A0A151B8D4-F1
#
_entry.id   AF-A0A151B8D4-F1
#
_cell.length_a   1.000
_cell.length_b   1.000
_cell.length_c   1.000
_cell.angle_alpha   90.00
_cell.angle_beta   90.00
_cell.angle_gamma   90.00
#
_symmetry.space_group_name_H-M   'P 1'
#
loop_
_entity.id
_entity.type
_entity.pdbx_description
1 polymer ?
#
loop_
_entity_poly.entity_id
_entity_poly.type
_entity_poly.pdbx_seq_one_letter_code
_entity_poly.pdbx_strand_id
1 'polypeptide(L)'
;MERLRQLEWRVMTTPTREMMEREEELLGEEKRVRRLLREHEELDKRRDEAVVMRAEEKALRLEASRCLEAAERTAEAIDDLRRRLDALWEKIRGLRGRRDEAHGEYVRRLREMEGLREELRRLREEAGRLRAELREMERRREESRRKAAEERLKAMRREAERKLREGGKLTLEELRLLYGEEPR
;
A
#
# COMPACT_ATOMS: atom_id res chain seq x y z
N MET A 1 14.82 -46.19 96.82
CA MET A 1 14.85 -47.42 97.64
C MET A 1 13.46 -47.86 98.10
N GLU A 2 12.59 -46.95 98.54
CA GLU A 2 11.26 -47.28 99.08
C GLU A 2 10.29 -47.89 98.04
N ARG A 3 10.30 -47.39 96.79
CA ARG A 3 9.52 -47.97 95.67
C ARG A 3 9.95 -49.39 95.29
N LEU A 4 11.25 -49.69 95.38
CA LEU A 4 11.79 -51.02 95.09
C LEU A 4 11.34 -52.03 96.15
N ARG A 5 11.39 -51.65 97.43
CA ARG A 5 10.88 -52.48 98.54
C ARG A 5 9.36 -52.69 98.48
N GLN A 6 8.58 -51.68 98.08
CA GLN A 6 7.14 -51.82 97.87
C GLN A 6 6.82 -52.77 96.71
N LEU A 7 7.59 -52.72 95.63
CA LEU A 7 7.46 -53.66 94.51
C LEU A 7 7.82 -55.09 94.93
N GLU A 8 8.94 -55.28 95.64
CA GLU A 8 9.35 -56.58 96.18
C GLU A 8 8.30 -57.17 97.12
N TRP A 9 7.75 -56.36 98.04
CA TRP A 9 6.67 -56.81 98.93
C TRP A 9 5.45 -57.24 98.12
N ARG A 10 5.04 -56.45 97.12
CA ARG A 10 3.89 -56.78 96.25
C ARG A 10 4.15 -58.05 95.44
N VAL A 11 5.38 -58.29 94.98
CA VAL A 11 5.82 -59.51 94.28
C VAL A 11 5.73 -60.74 95.19
N MET A 12 6.06 -60.61 96.47
CA MET A 12 5.97 -61.71 97.43
C MET A 12 4.55 -61.97 97.97
N THR A 13 3.66 -60.97 97.99
CA THR A 13 2.34 -61.06 98.63
C THR A 13 1.16 -61.25 97.67
N THR A 14 1.36 -61.05 96.36
CA THR A 14 0.31 -61.29 95.37
C THR A 14 0.42 -62.73 94.85
N PRO A 15 -0.67 -63.52 94.79
CA PRO A 15 -0.64 -64.86 94.20
C PRO A 15 -0.11 -64.84 92.75
N THR A 16 0.75 -65.80 92.40
CA THR A 16 1.41 -65.88 91.08
C THR A 16 0.44 -65.82 89.90
N ARG A 17 -0.78 -66.32 90.07
CA ARG A 17 -1.83 -66.31 89.04
C ARG A 17 -2.30 -64.89 88.68
N GLU A 18 -2.53 -64.04 89.67
CA GLU A 18 -2.97 -62.65 89.46
C GLU A 18 -1.86 -61.80 88.80
N MET A 19 -0.59 -62.17 89.03
CA MET A 19 0.53 -61.54 88.33
C MET A 19 0.60 -61.94 86.86
N MET A 20 0.36 -63.21 86.53
CA MET A 20 0.31 -63.68 85.15
C MET A 20 -0.87 -63.07 84.38
N GLU A 21 -2.06 -62.99 84.98
CA GLU A 21 -3.23 -62.35 84.36
C GLU A 21 -2.94 -60.86 84.06
N ARG A 22 -2.29 -60.15 84.98
CA ARG A 22 -1.88 -58.75 84.77
C ARG A 22 -0.79 -58.59 83.73
N GLU A 23 0.15 -59.53 83.64
CA GLU A 23 1.18 -59.55 82.60
C GLU A 23 0.54 -59.80 81.22
N GLU A 24 -0.41 -60.72 81.11
CA GLU A 24 -1.16 -60.97 79.87
C GLU A 24 -1.97 -59.75 79.42
N GLU A 25 -2.62 -59.04 80.36
CA GLU A 25 -3.31 -57.78 80.09
C GLU A 25 -2.35 -56.71 79.56
N LEU A 26 -1.20 -56.52 80.23
CA LEU A 26 -0.18 -55.56 79.81
C LEU A 26 0.41 -55.90 78.43
N LEU A 27 0.63 -57.19 78.13
CA LEU A 27 1.07 -57.65 76.81
C LEU A 27 -0.02 -57.41 75.74
N GLY A 28 -1.29 -57.54 76.09
CA GLY A 28 -2.42 -57.19 75.23
C GLY A 28 -2.49 -55.70 74.92
N GLU A 29 -2.34 -54.86 75.95
CA GLU A 29 -2.26 -53.41 75.83
C GLU A 29 -1.05 -52.98 74.99
N GLU A 30 0.12 -53.57 75.22
CA GLU A 30 1.33 -53.30 74.44
C GLU A 30 1.11 -53.62 72.95
N LYS A 31 0.54 -54.78 72.62
CA LYS A 31 0.23 -55.14 71.23
C LYS A 31 -0.75 -54.16 70.60
N ARG A 32 -1.75 -53.70 71.35
CA ARG A 32 -2.72 -52.70 70.88
C ARG A 32 -2.05 -51.35 70.63
N VAL A 33 -1.24 -50.87 71.56
CA VAL A 33 -0.51 -49.59 71.44
C VAL A 33 0.47 -49.65 70.26
N ARG A 34 1.20 -50.75 70.08
CA ARG A 34 2.09 -50.93 68.92
C ARG A 34 1.33 -50.92 67.59
N ARG A 35 0.11 -51.47 67.54
CA ARG A 35 -0.74 -51.39 66.34
C ARG A 35 -1.18 -49.96 66.06
N LEU A 36 -1.71 -49.27 67.07
CA LEU A 36 -2.13 -47.88 66.96
C LEU A 36 -0.97 -46.95 66.55
N LEU A 37 0.23 -47.21 67.05
CA LEU A 37 1.43 -46.46 66.65
C LEU A 37 1.73 -46.63 65.16
N ARG A 38 1.70 -47.87 64.64
CA ARG A 38 1.90 -48.13 63.21
C ARG A 38 0.84 -47.46 62.34
N GLU A 39 -0.42 -47.53 62.76
CA GLU A 39 -1.53 -46.85 62.07
C GLU A 39 -1.32 -45.32 62.06
N HIS A 40 -0.84 -44.75 63.16
CA HIS A 40 -0.52 -43.32 63.24
C HIS A 40 0.65 -42.93 62.32
N GLU A 41 1.73 -43.72 62.31
CA GLU A 41 2.86 -43.52 61.39
C GLU A 41 2.44 -43.57 59.92
N GLU A 42 1.51 -44.45 59.55
CA GLU A 42 0.93 -44.51 58.20
C GLU A 42 0.07 -43.28 57.88
N LEU A 43 -0.72 -42.81 58.85
CA LEU A 43 -1.51 -41.58 58.71
C LEU A 43 -0.63 -40.35 58.53
N ASP A 44 0.48 -40.26 59.28
CA ASP A 44 1.44 -39.16 59.16
C ASP A 44 2.11 -39.17 57.77
N LYS A 45 2.50 -40.34 57.25
CA LYS A 45 3.03 -40.45 55.87
C LYS A 45 2.03 -39.96 54.83
N ARG A 46 0.77 -40.40 54.92
CA ARG A 46 -0.30 -39.95 54.01
C ARG A 46 -0.57 -38.46 54.14
N ARG A 47 -0.46 -37.91 55.35
CA ARG A 47 -0.60 -36.48 55.60
C ARG A 47 0.52 -35.69 54.92
N ASP A 48 1.76 -36.15 55.03
CA ASP A 48 2.91 -35.53 54.37
C ASP A 48 2.76 -35.58 52.84
N GLU A 49 2.35 -36.72 52.28
CA GLU A 49 2.02 -36.86 50.86
C GLU A 49 0.92 -35.87 50.43
N ALA A 50 -0.15 -35.74 51.21
CA ALA A 50 -1.23 -34.79 50.93
C ALA A 50 -0.76 -33.33 50.96
N VAL A 51 0.18 -32.98 51.86
CA VAL A 51 0.78 -31.64 51.89
C VAL A 51 1.59 -31.37 50.63
N VAL A 52 2.39 -32.34 50.18
CA VAL A 52 3.17 -32.23 48.93
C VAL A 52 2.25 -32.08 47.72
N MET A 53 1.24 -32.96 47.57
CA MET A 53 0.28 -32.87 46.47
C MET A 53 -0.46 -31.54 46.44
N ARG A 54 -0.80 -30.98 47.62
CA ARG A 54 -1.43 -29.66 47.71
C ARG A 54 -0.49 -28.52 47.32
N ALA A 55 0.81 -28.65 47.56
CA ALA A 55 1.79 -27.69 47.10
C ALA A 55 1.93 -27.75 45.57
N GLU A 56 1.97 -28.95 44.99
CA GLU A 56 2.00 -29.18 43.54
C GLU A 56 0.74 -28.64 42.86
N GLU A 57 -0.45 -28.90 43.40
CA GLU A 57 -1.72 -28.37 42.91
C GLU A 57 -1.69 -26.83 42.84
N LYS A 58 -1.15 -26.17 43.88
CA LYS A 58 -1.01 -24.71 43.90
C LYS A 58 0.01 -24.22 42.87
N ALA A 59 1.13 -24.92 42.71
CA ALA A 59 2.13 -24.57 41.71
C ALA A 59 1.55 -24.66 40.29
N LEU A 60 0.88 -25.76 39.95
CA LEU A 60 0.21 -25.95 38.67
C LEU A 60 -0.88 -24.91 38.41
N ARG A 61 -1.64 -24.52 39.44
CA ARG A 61 -2.61 -23.42 39.32
C ARG A 61 -1.95 -22.10 38.96
N LEU A 62 -0.83 -21.75 39.62
CA LEU A 62 -0.09 -20.52 39.31
C LEU A 62 0.47 -20.55 37.89
N GLU A 63 0.97 -21.70 37.43
CA GLU A 63 1.44 -21.86 36.06
C GLU A 63 0.30 -21.73 35.05
N ALA A 64 -0.85 -22.34 35.30
CA ALA A 64 -2.03 -22.21 34.46
C ALA A 64 -2.49 -20.74 34.37
N SER A 65 -2.52 -20.01 35.48
CA SER A 65 -2.83 -18.57 35.49
C SER A 65 -1.84 -17.76 34.65
N ARG A 66 -0.54 -18.03 34.76
CA ARG A 66 0.48 -17.35 33.94
C ARG A 66 0.33 -17.65 32.45
N CYS A 67 0.01 -18.90 32.09
CA CYS A 67 -0.25 -19.29 30.72
C CYS A 67 -1.49 -18.56 30.16
N LEU A 68 -2.55 -18.42 30.96
CA LEU A 68 -3.74 -17.66 30.57
C LEU A 68 -3.43 -16.18 30.36
N GLU A 69 -2.72 -15.54 31.28
CA GLU A 69 -2.30 -14.13 31.12
C GLU A 69 -1.42 -13.94 29.86
N ALA A 70 -0.52 -14.88 29.58
CA ALA A 70 0.31 -14.83 28.38
C ALA A 70 -0.56 -14.99 27.11
N ALA A 71 -1.53 -15.90 27.13
CA ALA A 71 -2.45 -16.10 26.01
C ALA A 71 -3.31 -14.84 25.75
N GLU A 72 -3.83 -14.21 26.80
CA GLU A 72 -4.59 -12.95 26.70
C GLU A 72 -3.74 -11.83 26.08
N ARG A 73 -2.50 -11.62 26.56
CA ARG A 73 -1.59 -10.63 25.98
C ARG A 73 -1.29 -10.91 24.51
N THR A 74 -1.12 -12.17 24.13
CA THR A 74 -0.91 -12.52 22.71
C THR A 74 -2.15 -12.26 21.87
N ALA A 75 -3.35 -12.51 22.41
CA ALA A 75 -4.61 -12.23 21.71
C ALA A 75 -4.79 -10.72 21.49
N GLU A 76 -4.52 -9.90 22.51
CA GLU A 76 -4.53 -8.43 22.40
C GLU A 76 -3.54 -7.94 21.34
N ALA A 77 -2.32 -8.48 21.33
CA ALA A 77 -1.32 -8.14 20.33
C ALA A 77 -1.75 -8.51 18.90
N ILE A 78 -2.41 -9.66 18.72
CA ILE A 78 -2.97 -10.09 17.43
C ILE A 78 -4.07 -9.13 16.98
N ASP A 79 -4.98 -8.75 17.87
CA ASP A 79 -6.06 -7.82 17.54
C ASP A 79 -5.53 -6.43 17.16
N ASP A 80 -4.52 -5.93 17.86
CA ASP A 80 -3.85 -4.68 17.50
C ASP A 80 -3.14 -4.76 16.15
N LEU A 81 -2.45 -5.86 15.87
CA LEU A 81 -1.83 -6.09 14.56
C LEU A 81 -2.88 -6.16 13.44
N ARG A 82 -4.02 -6.80 13.70
CA ARG A 82 -5.13 -6.88 12.75
C ARG A 82 -5.70 -5.50 12.44
N ARG A 83 -5.95 -4.68 13.46
CA ARG A 83 -6.40 -3.28 13.28
C ARG A 83 -5.41 -2.46 12.46
N ARG A 84 -4.10 -2.62 12.70
CA ARG A 84 -3.06 -1.97 11.91
C ARG A 84 -3.05 -2.44 10.46
N LEU A 85 -3.24 -3.74 10.23
CA LEU A 85 -3.32 -4.32 8.89
C LEU A 85 -4.53 -3.78 8.12
N ASP A 86 -5.70 -3.71 8.75
CA ASP A 86 -6.91 -3.16 8.15
C ASP A 86 -6.72 -1.67 7.77
N ALA A 87 -6.11 -0.88 8.65
CA ALA A 87 -5.78 0.52 8.36
C ALA A 87 -4.79 0.68 7.18
N LEU A 88 -3.83 -0.25 7.03
CA LEU A 88 -2.92 -0.27 5.89
C LEU A 88 -3.65 -0.64 4.60
N TRP A 89 -4.57 -1.61 4.65
CA TRP A 89 -5.38 -1.97 3.49
C TRP A 89 -6.25 -0.82 2.99
N GLU A 90 -6.89 -0.08 3.88
CA GLU A 90 -7.66 1.12 3.51
C GLU A 90 -6.78 2.20 2.88
N LYS A 91 -5.56 2.41 3.41
CA LYS A 91 -4.58 3.31 2.78
C LYS A 91 -4.19 2.86 1.37
N ILE A 92 -3.92 1.57 1.19
CA ILE A 92 -3.60 0.98 -0.12
C ILE A 92 -4.77 1.18 -1.09
N ARG A 93 -6.00 0.94 -0.63
CA ARG A 93 -7.21 1.15 -1.43
C ARG A 93 -7.35 2.61 -1.87
N GLY A 94 -7.15 3.55 -0.95
CA GLY A 94 -7.16 4.98 -1.27
C GLY A 94 -6.08 5.37 -2.28
N LEU A 95 -4.85 4.88 -2.10
CA LEU A 95 -3.76 5.13 -3.05
C LEU A 95 -4.03 4.54 -4.44
N ARG A 96 -4.65 3.35 -4.50
CA ARG A 96 -5.06 2.73 -5.76
C ARG A 96 -6.13 3.57 -6.47
N GLY A 97 -7.13 4.06 -5.75
CA GLY A 97 -8.13 4.97 -6.30
C GLY A 97 -7.50 6.23 -6.89
N ARG A 98 -6.61 6.90 -6.14
CA ARG A 98 -5.90 8.10 -6.62
C ARG A 98 -5.01 7.82 -7.84
N ARG A 99 -4.37 6.64 -7.90
CA ARG A 99 -3.61 6.21 -9.07
C ARG A 99 -4.51 6.04 -10.29
N ASP A 100 -5.64 5.36 -10.12
CA ASP A 100 -6.57 5.10 -11.22
C ASP A 100 -7.19 6.39 -11.75
N GLU A 101 -7.54 7.33 -10.86
CA GLU A 101 -7.96 8.70 -11.21
C GLU A 101 -6.89 9.45 -12.00
N ALA A 102 -5.66 9.52 -11.49
CA ALA A 102 -4.56 10.20 -12.15
C ALA A 102 -4.23 9.58 -13.52
N HIS A 103 -4.34 8.26 -13.64
CA HIS A 103 -4.18 7.57 -14.91
C HIS A 103 -5.31 7.92 -15.89
N GLY A 104 -6.56 7.97 -15.42
CA GLY A 104 -7.70 8.41 -16.22
C GLY A 104 -7.53 9.84 -16.74
N GLU A 105 -7.10 10.76 -15.89
CA GLU A 105 -6.79 12.15 -16.29
C GLU A 105 -5.66 12.20 -17.31
N TYR A 106 -4.58 11.46 -17.09
CA TYR A 106 -3.45 11.37 -18.02
C TYR A 106 -3.90 10.91 -19.42
N VAL A 107 -4.68 9.83 -19.50
CA VAL A 107 -5.18 9.30 -20.77
C VAL A 107 -6.09 10.32 -21.46
N ARG A 108 -6.95 11.02 -20.70
CA ARG A 108 -7.80 12.09 -21.25
C ARG A 108 -6.96 13.21 -21.85
N ARG A 109 -5.94 13.70 -21.14
CA ARG A 109 -5.04 14.76 -21.64
C ARG A 109 -4.25 14.31 -22.86
N LEU A 110 -3.85 13.04 -22.92
CA LEU A 110 -3.19 12.48 -24.09
C LEU A 110 -4.07 12.59 -25.34
N ARG A 111 -5.35 12.20 -25.23
CA ARG A 111 -6.33 12.30 -26.32
C ARG A 111 -6.60 13.75 -26.73
N GLU A 112 -6.73 14.66 -25.76
CA GLU A 112 -6.87 16.09 -26.04
C GLU A 112 -5.67 16.63 -26.82
N MET A 113 -4.44 16.23 -26.44
CA MET A 113 -3.22 16.62 -27.14
C MET A 113 -3.17 16.05 -28.58
N GLU A 114 -3.58 14.80 -28.77
CA GLU A 114 -3.67 14.19 -30.11
C GLU A 114 -4.65 14.96 -31.01
N GLY A 115 -5.83 15.30 -30.50
CA GLY A 115 -6.80 16.13 -31.22
C GLY A 115 -6.25 17.50 -31.62
N LEU A 116 -5.57 18.19 -30.69
CA LEU A 116 -4.92 19.46 -30.97
C LEU A 116 -3.79 19.35 -32.01
N ARG A 117 -3.05 18.24 -32.01
CA ARG A 117 -2.01 17.98 -33.03
C ARG A 117 -2.60 17.80 -34.42
N GLU A 118 -3.72 17.09 -34.52
CA GLU A 118 -4.44 16.92 -35.78
C GLU A 118 -5.00 18.25 -36.29
N GLU A 119 -5.61 19.04 -35.41
CA GLU A 119 -6.13 20.37 -35.75
C GLU A 119 -5.00 21.30 -36.22
N LEU A 120 -3.88 21.33 -35.50
CA LEU A 120 -2.70 22.10 -35.90
C LEU A 120 -2.16 21.68 -37.27
N ARG A 121 -2.19 20.37 -37.58
CA ARG A 121 -1.78 19.85 -38.88
C ARG A 121 -2.71 20.36 -39.98
N ARG A 122 -4.02 20.29 -39.79
CA ARG A 122 -5.02 20.81 -40.75
C ARG A 122 -4.83 22.30 -41.01
N LEU A 123 -4.68 23.10 -39.95
CA LEU A 123 -4.47 24.55 -40.07
C LEU A 123 -3.17 24.88 -40.81
N ARG A 124 -2.09 24.10 -40.61
CA ARG A 124 -0.85 24.28 -41.37
C ARG A 124 -1.02 23.97 -42.85
N GLU A 125 -1.76 22.92 -43.19
CA GLU A 125 -2.06 22.56 -44.57
C GLU A 125 -2.91 23.64 -45.25
N GLU A 126 -3.95 24.13 -44.58
CA GLU A 126 -4.79 25.24 -45.05
C GLU A 126 -3.98 26.52 -45.26
N ALA A 127 -3.16 26.91 -44.28
CA ALA A 127 -2.28 28.05 -44.41
C ALA A 127 -1.28 27.89 -45.57
N GLY A 128 -0.81 26.67 -45.83
CA GLY A 128 0.04 26.35 -46.98
C GLY A 128 -0.68 26.56 -48.31
N ARG A 129 -1.93 26.09 -48.43
CA ARG A 129 -2.78 26.27 -49.62
C ARG A 129 -3.04 27.75 -49.89
N LEU A 130 -3.49 28.50 -48.88
CA LEU A 130 -3.76 29.93 -49.00
C LEU A 130 -2.51 30.73 -49.42
N ARG A 131 -1.33 30.38 -48.91
CA ARG A 131 -0.07 31.01 -49.36
C ARG A 131 0.24 30.68 -50.82
N ALA A 132 -0.03 29.47 -51.28
CA ALA A 132 0.18 29.09 -52.67
C ALA A 132 -0.79 29.84 -53.61
N GLU A 133 -2.07 29.91 -53.24
CA GLU A 133 -3.10 30.66 -53.97
C GLU A 133 -2.76 32.15 -54.06
N LEU A 134 -2.29 32.76 -52.96
CA LEU A 134 -1.86 34.16 -52.95
C LEU A 134 -0.71 34.39 -53.93
N ARG A 135 0.32 33.54 -53.92
CA ARG A 135 1.45 33.62 -54.85
C ARG A 135 1.01 33.45 -56.31
N GLU A 136 0.07 32.56 -56.57
CA GLU A 136 -0.46 32.35 -57.91
C GLU A 136 -1.26 33.58 -58.39
N MET A 137 -2.09 34.17 -57.52
CA MET A 137 -2.80 35.40 -57.82
C MET A 137 -1.85 36.58 -58.08
N GLU A 138 -0.78 36.72 -57.30
CA GLU A 138 0.24 37.75 -57.51
C GLU A 138 0.94 37.58 -58.87
N ARG A 139 1.33 36.35 -59.22
CA ARG A 139 1.92 36.02 -60.53
C ARG A 139 0.96 36.35 -61.68
N ARG A 140 -0.30 35.94 -61.59
CA ARG A 140 -1.33 36.25 -62.59
C ARG A 140 -1.53 37.75 -62.75
N ARG A 141 -1.56 38.50 -61.64
CA ARG A 141 -1.66 39.98 -61.68
C ARG A 141 -0.44 40.60 -62.37
N GLU A 142 0.76 40.12 -62.08
CA GLU A 142 1.98 40.62 -62.70
C GLU A 142 2.00 40.31 -64.20
N GLU A 143 1.65 39.08 -64.61
CA GLU A 143 1.52 38.70 -66.01
C GLU A 143 0.46 39.54 -66.74
N SER A 144 -0.71 39.76 -66.13
CA SER A 144 -1.75 40.63 -66.70
C SER A 144 -1.27 42.07 -66.85
N ARG A 145 -0.51 42.60 -65.87
CA ARG A 145 0.09 43.94 -65.97
C ARG A 145 1.12 44.02 -67.09
N ARG A 146 1.98 43.01 -67.24
CA ARG A 146 2.96 42.93 -68.33
C ARG A 146 2.27 42.87 -69.69
N LYS A 147 1.29 41.99 -69.86
CA LYS A 147 0.49 41.87 -71.10
C LYS A 147 -0.22 43.19 -71.44
N ALA A 148 -0.86 43.83 -70.46
CA ALA A 148 -1.51 45.13 -70.68
C ALA A 148 -0.51 46.23 -71.06
N ALA A 149 0.70 46.23 -70.48
CA ALA A 149 1.77 47.16 -70.86
C ALA A 149 2.27 46.89 -72.29
N GLU A 150 2.50 45.64 -72.66
CA GLU A 150 2.87 45.24 -74.01
C GLU A 150 1.81 45.60 -75.05
N GLU A 151 0.52 45.39 -74.75
CA GLU A 151 -0.58 45.77 -75.62
C GLU A 151 -0.67 47.29 -75.82
N ARG A 152 -0.48 48.07 -74.74
CA ARG A 152 -0.41 49.54 -74.82
C ARG A 152 0.74 49.99 -75.70
N LEU A 153 1.93 49.41 -75.53
CA LEU A 153 3.11 49.68 -76.36
C LEU A 153 2.85 49.33 -77.83
N LYS A 154 2.24 48.17 -78.12
CA LYS A 154 1.87 47.76 -79.49
C LYS A 154 0.82 48.69 -80.11
N ALA A 155 -0.17 49.14 -79.34
CA ALA A 155 -1.17 50.09 -79.80
C ALA A 155 -0.54 51.45 -80.14
N MET A 156 0.34 51.97 -79.26
CA MET A 156 1.12 53.19 -79.52
C MET A 156 2.00 53.07 -80.77
N ARG A 157 2.69 51.94 -80.98
CA ARG A 157 3.46 51.70 -82.21
C ARG A 157 2.57 51.73 -83.46
N ARG A 158 1.43 51.04 -83.44
CA ARG A 158 0.48 51.03 -84.58
C ARG A 158 -0.07 52.42 -84.88
N GLU A 159 -0.36 53.21 -83.86
CA GLU A 159 -0.83 54.59 -84.04
C GLU A 159 0.26 55.49 -84.62
N ALA A 160 1.51 55.35 -84.15
CA ALA A 160 2.67 56.03 -84.72
C ALA A 160 2.90 55.64 -86.19
N GLU A 161 2.82 54.35 -86.54
CA GLU A 161 2.91 53.87 -87.93
C GLU A 161 1.80 54.46 -88.81
N ARG A 162 0.56 54.55 -88.29
CA ARG A 162 -0.57 55.14 -89.01
C ARG A 162 -0.33 56.63 -89.27
N LYS A 163 0.08 57.40 -88.25
CA LYS A 163 0.43 58.82 -88.38
C LYS A 163 1.56 59.05 -89.39
N LEU A 164 2.57 58.18 -89.42
CA LEU A 164 3.66 58.24 -90.40
C LEU A 164 3.16 58.04 -91.83
N ARG A 165 2.28 57.05 -92.05
CA ARG A 165 1.68 56.78 -93.37
C ARG A 165 0.77 57.90 -93.86
N GLU A 166 0.05 58.54 -92.95
CA GLU A 166 -0.87 59.65 -93.24
C GLU A 166 -0.17 61.02 -93.35
N GLY A 167 1.16 61.08 -93.16
CA GLY A 167 1.94 62.33 -93.23
C GLY A 167 1.75 63.27 -92.03
N GLY A 168 1.24 62.75 -90.91
CA GLY A 168 1.01 63.49 -89.68
C GLY A 168 2.29 63.72 -88.87
N LYS A 169 2.26 64.71 -87.96
CA LYS A 169 3.39 64.99 -87.05
C LYS A 169 3.49 63.90 -85.98
N LEU A 170 4.66 63.28 -85.86
CA LEU A 170 4.99 62.33 -84.80
C LEU A 170 5.56 63.05 -83.58
N THR A 171 5.22 62.56 -82.38
CA THR A 171 5.88 62.98 -81.14
C THR A 171 7.23 62.28 -80.95
N LEU A 172 8.12 62.86 -80.13
CA LEU A 172 9.47 62.31 -79.88
C LEU A 172 9.43 60.88 -79.33
N GLU A 173 8.43 60.58 -78.50
CA GLU A 173 8.21 59.25 -77.90
C GLU A 173 7.73 58.23 -78.94
N GLU A 174 6.82 58.61 -79.83
CA GLU A 174 6.35 57.76 -80.95
C GLU A 174 7.47 57.46 -81.95
N LEU A 175 8.37 58.42 -82.21
CA LEU A 175 9.52 58.24 -83.09
C LEU A 175 10.54 57.26 -82.48
N ARG A 176 10.86 57.40 -81.19
CA ARG A 176 11.74 56.46 -80.44
C ARG A 176 11.20 55.04 -80.44
N LEU A 177 9.89 54.90 -80.25
CA LEU A 177 9.18 53.61 -80.27
C LEU A 177 9.31 52.87 -81.62
N LEU A 178 9.37 53.59 -82.74
CA LEU A 178 9.56 53.04 -84.09
C LEU A 178 11.00 52.60 -84.37
N TYR A 179 11.99 53.25 -83.75
CA TYR A 179 13.41 52.88 -83.85
C TYR A 179 13.85 51.81 -82.85
N GLY A 180 12.93 51.27 -82.05
CA GLY A 180 13.18 50.16 -81.13
C GLY A 180 13.69 50.59 -79.75
N GLU A 181 13.69 51.88 -79.43
CA GLU A 181 13.98 52.37 -78.08
C GLU A 181 12.70 52.30 -77.22
N GLU A 182 12.79 51.69 -76.03
CA GLU A 182 11.67 51.70 -75.08
C GLU A 182 11.51 53.11 -74.49
N PRO A 183 10.26 53.62 -74.39
CA PRO A 183 10.00 54.89 -73.72
C PRO A 183 10.33 54.73 -72.22
N ARG A 184 11.04 55.70 -71.65
CA ARG A 184 11.34 55.77 -70.21
C ARG A 184 10.15 56.23 -69.39
#